data_AF-A0A942LCT6-F1
#
_entry.id   AF-A0A942LCT6-F1
#
_cell.length_a   1.000
_cell.length_b   1.000
_cell.length_c   1.000
_cell.angle_alpha   90.00
_cell.angle_beta   90.00
_cell.angle_gamma   90.00
#
_symmetry.space_group_name_H-M   'P 1'
#
loop_
_entity.id
_entity.type
_entity.pdbx_description
1 polymer ?
#
loop_
_entity_poly.entity_id
_entity_poly.type
_entity_poly.pdbx_seq_one_letter_code
_entity_poly.pdbx_strand_id
1 'polypeptide(L)'
;MFNPKLLPHVRDFYDDMGLRLNGKGKWRTTCCEFCERRDAMRVNIDTGEFYCRECEISGADVLDYYAAKTGADTAQASNAIGAWVYVPARTATRHLGGRHGI
;
A
#
# COMPACT_ATOMS: atom_id res chain seq x y z
N MET A 1 10.27 -7.83 -1.18
CA MET A 1 10.20 -6.87 -0.06
C MET A 1 9.41 -5.65 -0.51
N PHE A 2 8.74 -4.98 0.43
CA PHE A 2 8.01 -3.74 0.16
C PHE A 2 8.96 -2.61 -0.27
N ASN A 3 8.53 -1.80 -1.24
CA ASN A 3 9.20 -0.58 -1.68
C ASN A 3 8.19 0.57 -1.75
N PRO A 4 8.23 1.56 -0.84
CA PRO A 4 7.27 2.67 -0.81
C PRO A 4 7.32 3.58 -2.05
N LYS A 5 8.43 3.56 -2.80
CA LYS A 5 8.54 4.32 -4.06
C LYS A 5 7.73 3.73 -5.22
N LEU A 6 7.23 2.51 -5.04
CA LEU A 6 6.41 1.81 -6.02
C LEU A 6 4.93 1.80 -5.63
N LEU A 7 4.54 2.58 -4.61
CA LEU A 7 3.12 2.77 -4.32
C LEU A 7 2.42 3.35 -5.58
N PRO A 8 1.22 2.86 -5.92
CA PRO A 8 0.48 3.36 -7.06
C PRO A 8 0.13 4.84 -6.86
N HIS A 9 -0.10 5.53 -7.97
CA HIS A 9 -0.60 6.90 -7.92
C HIS A 9 -1.94 6.94 -7.17
N VAL A 10 -2.03 7.81 -6.17
CA VAL A 10 -3.12 7.80 -5.18
C VAL A 10 -4.50 7.86 -5.83
N ARG A 11 -4.68 8.76 -6.81
CA ARG A 11 -6.00 8.93 -7.45
C ARG A 11 -6.40 7.70 -8.22
N ASP A 12 -5.46 7.07 -8.91
CA ASP A 12 -5.73 5.91 -9.76
C ASP A 12 -6.06 4.71 -8.88
N PHE A 13 -5.31 4.52 -7.79
CA PHE A 13 -5.60 3.50 -6.78
C PHE A 13 -7.03 3.59 -6.23
N TYR A 14 -7.44 4.77 -5.74
CA TYR A 14 -8.79 4.93 -5.21
C TYR A 14 -9.86 4.82 -6.31
N ASP A 15 -9.58 5.23 -7.55
CA ASP A 15 -10.50 5.06 -8.68
C ASP A 15 -10.71 3.59 -9.05
N ASP A 16 -9.64 2.81 -9.06
CA ASP A 16 -9.66 1.35 -9.29
C ASP A 16 -10.42 0.61 -8.17
N MET A 17 -10.38 1.12 -6.94
CA MET A 17 -11.22 0.66 -5.83
C MET A 17 -12.70 1.10 -5.95
N GLY A 18 -13.07 1.85 -6.99
CA GLY A 18 -14.43 2.35 -7.20
C GLY A 18 -14.77 3.62 -6.42
N LEU A 19 -13.78 4.27 -5.81
CA LEU A 19 -13.97 5.43 -4.94
C LEU A 19 -13.65 6.73 -5.66
N ARG A 20 -14.70 7.49 -5.97
CA ARG A 20 -14.57 8.82 -6.57
C ARG A 20 -14.14 9.83 -5.52
N LEU A 21 -12.99 10.47 -5.74
CA LEU A 21 -12.43 11.51 -4.87
C LEU A 21 -12.96 12.91 -5.26
N ASN A 22 -13.74 13.52 -4.37
CA ASN A 22 -14.38 14.83 -4.57
C ASN A 22 -13.70 15.96 -3.79
N GLY A 23 -13.96 17.21 -4.19
CA GLY A 23 -13.45 18.42 -3.53
C GLY A 23 -12.29 19.09 -4.28
N LYS A 24 -11.61 20.06 -3.67
CA LYS A 24 -10.43 20.78 -4.20
C LYS A 24 -9.27 20.68 -3.20
N GLY A 25 -8.03 20.86 -3.66
CA GLY A 25 -6.83 20.82 -2.81
C GLY A 25 -6.28 19.42 -2.54
N LYS A 26 -5.39 19.28 -1.55
CA LYS A 26 -4.72 18.01 -1.23
C LYS A 26 -5.66 16.98 -0.62
N TRP A 27 -6.51 17.41 0.31
CA TRP A 27 -7.49 16.55 0.96
C TRP A 27 -8.78 16.48 0.16
N ARG A 28 -9.08 15.30 -0.37
CA ARG A 28 -10.34 14.97 -1.05
C ARG A 28 -11.25 14.16 -0.15
N THR A 29 -12.53 14.13 -0.50
CA THR A 29 -13.57 13.43 0.27
C THR A 29 -14.19 12.34 -0.60
N THR A 30 -14.49 11.19 -0.01
CA THR A 30 -15.15 10.06 -0.68
C THR A 30 -15.99 9.23 0.30
N CYS A 31 -16.63 8.17 -0.20
CA CYS A 31 -17.36 7.21 0.62
C CYS A 31 -16.40 6.38 1.47
N CYS A 32 -16.73 6.14 2.74
CA CYS A 32 -16.00 5.21 3.57
C CYS A 32 -16.55 3.79 3.36
N GLU A 33 -15.76 2.87 2.81
CA GLU A 33 -16.18 1.47 2.62
C GLU A 33 -16.09 0.60 3.89
N PHE A 34 -15.65 1.17 5.01
CA PHE A 34 -15.55 0.48 6.30
C PHE A 34 -16.80 0.65 7.15
N CYS A 35 -17.45 1.82 7.06
CA CYS A 35 -18.68 2.14 7.79
C CYS A 35 -19.83 2.59 6.88
N GLU A 36 -19.64 2.49 5.56
CA GLU A 36 -20.63 2.78 4.51
C GLU A 36 -21.19 4.23 4.56
N ARG A 37 -20.45 5.15 5.17
CA ARG A 37 -20.81 6.57 5.23
C ARG A 37 -20.30 7.32 4.02
N ARG A 38 -21.24 7.96 3.30
CA ARG A 38 -20.92 8.90 2.22
C ARG A 38 -20.25 10.15 2.78
N ASP A 39 -19.29 10.68 2.03
CA ASP A 39 -18.57 11.93 2.32
C ASP A 39 -17.86 12.03 3.70
N ALA A 40 -17.62 10.87 4.31
CA ALA A 40 -17.01 10.75 5.64
C ALA A 40 -15.49 10.54 5.57
N MET A 41 -15.01 9.83 4.56
CA MET A 41 -13.59 9.50 4.41
C MET A 41 -12.85 10.61 3.67
N ARG A 42 -11.76 11.09 4.25
CA ARG A 42 -10.83 12.01 3.57
C ARG A 42 -9.58 11.27 3.16
N VAL A 43 -9.06 11.67 2.00
CA VAL A 43 -7.84 11.13 1.41
C VAL A 43 -6.92 12.28 1.03
N ASN A 44 -5.66 12.21 1.42
CA ASN A 44 -4.62 13.13 0.97
C ASN A 44 -4.04 12.61 -0.35
N ILE A 45 -4.24 13.34 -1.44
CA ILE A 45 -3.80 12.88 -2.77
C ILE A 45 -2.30 12.96 -3.01
N ASP A 46 -1.55 13.62 -2.14
CA ASP A 46 -0.08 13.69 -2.25
C ASP A 46 0.58 12.46 -1.59
N THR A 47 0.00 11.94 -0.50
CA THR A 47 0.61 10.87 0.32
C THR A 47 -0.14 9.55 0.28
N GLY A 48 -1.45 9.57 -0.02
CA GLY A 48 -2.33 8.40 0.09
C GLY A 48 -2.97 8.24 1.46
N GLU A 49 -2.56 9.05 2.44
CA GLU A 49 -3.08 9.05 3.81
C GLU A 49 -4.61 9.20 3.81
N PHE A 50 -5.28 8.44 4.66
CA PHE A 50 -6.73 8.51 4.80
C PHE A 50 -7.16 8.54 6.26
N TYR A 51 -8.31 9.18 6.48
CA TYR A 51 -9.03 9.07 7.75
C TYR A 51 -10.53 9.22 7.54
N CYS A 52 -11.31 8.39 8.22
CA CYS A 52 -12.76 8.55 8.31
C CYS A 52 -13.12 9.34 9.56
N ARG A 53 -13.93 10.39 9.41
CA ARG A 53 -14.42 11.17 10.56
C ARG A 53 -15.52 10.48 11.36
N GLU A 54 -16.14 9.43 10.81
CA GLU A 54 -17.30 8.77 11.40
C GLU A 54 -16.93 7.49 12.15
N CYS A 55 -16.04 6.65 11.58
CA CYS A 55 -15.59 5.40 12.22
C CYS A 55 -14.11 5.42 12.62
N GLU A 56 -13.45 6.58 12.52
CA GLU A 56 -12.09 6.84 13.01
C GLU A 56 -10.98 5.96 12.40
N ILE A 57 -11.29 5.11 11.42
CA ILE A 57 -10.28 4.34 10.70
C ILE A 57 -9.35 5.28 9.94
N SER A 58 -8.05 5.01 10.01
CA SER A 58 -7.02 5.81 9.36
C SER A 58 -5.83 4.95 8.92
N GLY A 59 -4.98 5.51 8.07
CA GLY A 59 -3.75 4.89 7.60
C GLY A 59 -2.87 5.90 6.86
N ALA A 60 -1.57 5.62 6.78
CA ALA A 60 -0.56 6.56 6.30
C ALA A 60 -0.51 6.65 4.76
N ASP A 61 -0.93 5.59 4.06
CA ASP A 61 -0.87 5.51 2.60
C ASP A 61 -1.90 4.50 2.02
N VAL A 62 -1.80 4.25 0.71
CA VAL A 62 -2.66 3.32 -0.03
C VAL A 62 -2.41 1.84 0.31
N LEU A 63 -1.22 1.50 0.85
CA LEU A 63 -0.93 0.15 1.34
C LEU A 63 -1.72 -0.13 2.62
N ASP A 64 -1.70 0.81 3.57
CA ASP A 64 -2.49 0.71 4.80
C ASP A 64 -3.98 0.60 4.49
N TYR A 65 -4.47 1.36 3.49
CA TYR A 65 -5.85 1.28 3.04
C TYR A 65 -6.20 -0.13 2.54
N TYR A 66 -5.38 -0.67 1.63
CA TYR A 66 -5.61 -1.99 1.06
C TYR A 66 -5.56 -3.09 2.12
N ALA A 67 -4.57 -3.03 3.01
CA ALA A 67 -4.42 -3.97 4.12
C ALA A 67 -5.63 -3.92 5.05
N ALA A 68 -6.08 -2.73 5.44
CA ALA A 68 -7.27 -2.56 6.27
C ALA A 68 -8.55 -3.10 5.60
N LYS A 69 -8.71 -2.85 4.28
CA LYS A 69 -9.90 -3.27 3.53
C LYS A 69 -9.97 -4.79 3.31
N THR A 70 -8.83 -5.44 3.14
CA THR A 70 -8.75 -6.87 2.75
C THR A 70 -8.35 -7.80 3.88
N GLY A 71 -7.80 -7.27 4.97
CA GLY A 71 -7.17 -8.07 6.03
C GLY A 71 -5.81 -8.65 5.65
N ALA A 72 -5.23 -8.19 4.52
CA ALA A 72 -3.94 -8.65 4.03
C ALA A 72 -2.78 -8.15 4.90
N ASP A 73 -1.76 -8.98 5.07
CA ASP A 73 -0.49 -8.53 5.64
C ASP A 73 0.27 -7.62 4.68
N THR A 74 1.36 -7.00 5.16
CA THR A 74 2.18 -6.08 4.35
C THR A 74 2.67 -6.73 3.06
N ALA A 75 3.11 -8.00 3.07
CA ALA A 75 3.67 -8.65 1.90
C ALA A 75 2.59 -8.96 0.85
N GLN A 76 1.44 -9.45 1.30
CA GLN A 76 0.27 -9.68 0.45
C GLN A 76 -0.24 -8.36 -0.15
N ALA A 77 -0.44 -7.34 0.67
CA ALA A 77 -0.95 -6.04 0.23
C ALA A 77 0.01 -5.36 -0.74
N SER A 78 1.31 -5.32 -0.43
CA SER A 78 2.29 -4.68 -1.31
C SER A 78 2.51 -5.45 -2.61
N ASN A 79 2.34 -6.79 -2.61
CA ASN A 79 2.32 -7.55 -3.86
C ASN A 79 1.08 -7.20 -4.71
N ALA A 80 -0.10 -7.14 -4.09
CA ALA A 80 -1.36 -6.85 -4.77
C ALA A 80 -1.38 -5.47 -5.45
N ILE A 81 -0.79 -4.46 -4.81
CA ILE A 81 -0.79 -3.08 -5.33
C ILE A 81 0.46 -2.72 -6.14
N GLY A 82 1.32 -3.70 -6.47
CA GLY A 82 2.52 -3.48 -7.29
C GLY A 82 3.73 -2.86 -6.57
N ALA A 83 3.69 -2.75 -5.25
CA ALA A 83 4.75 -2.19 -4.41
C ALA A 83 5.77 -3.24 -3.89
N TRP A 84 5.77 -4.45 -4.44
CA TRP A 84 6.68 -5.54 -4.03
C TRP A 84 7.83 -5.74 -5.01
N VAL A 85 9.06 -5.67 -4.51
CA VAL A 85 10.28 -5.98 -5.27
C VAL A 85 10.79 -7.38 -4.93
N TYR A 86 11.02 -8.21 -5.93
CA TYR A 86 11.76 -9.46 -5.74
C TYR A 86 13.24 -9.15 -5.56
N VAL A 87 13.80 -9.48 -4.40
CA VAL A 87 15.24 -9.44 -4.17
C VAL A 87 15.73 -10.88 -4.21
N PRO A 88 16.50 -11.29 -5.23
CA PRO A 88 17.08 -12.62 -5.23
C PRO A 88 17.98 -12.77 -4.01
N ALA A 89 17.93 -13.93 -3.35
CA ALA A 89 18.84 -14.23 -2.26
C ALA A 89 20.28 -14.03 -2.76
N ARG A 90 21.08 -13.23 -2.04
CA ARG A 90 22.50 -13.08 -2.34
C ARG A 90 23.11 -14.48 -2.36
N THR A 91 23.55 -14.93 -3.53
CA THR A 91 24.29 -16.19 -3.64
C THR A 91 25.50 -16.06 -2.74
N ALA A 92 25.53 -16.79 -1.62
CA ALA A 92 26.74 -16.94 -0.85
C ALA A 92 27.78 -17.55 -1.80
N THR A 93 28.84 -16.80 -2.11
CA THR A 93 29.98 -17.30 -2.86
C THR A 93 30.51 -18.50 -2.11
N ARG A 94 30.13 -19.71 -2.54
CA ARG A 94 30.67 -20.96 -2.03
C ARG A 94 32.10 -21.01 -2.54
N HIS A 95 33.04 -20.50 -1.74
CA HIS A 95 34.45 -20.81 -1.93
C HIS A 95 34.60 -22.31 -1.79
N LEU A 96 34.61 -23.01 -2.93
CA LEU A 96 35.12 -24.37 -3.03
C LEU A 96 36.63 -24.29 -2.84
N GLY A 97 37.06 -24.23 -1.58
CA GLY A 97 38.45 -24.46 -1.19
C GLY A 97 38.80 -25.90 -1.54
N GLY A 98 39.57 -26.04 -2.62
CA GLY A 98 40.04 -27.31 -3.14
C GLY A 98 40.95 -28.05 -2.16
N ARG A 99 40.77 -29.37 -2.18
CA ARG A 99 41.66 -30.47 -1.80
C ARG A 99 43.08 -30.07 -1.39
N HIS A 100 43.52 -30.53 -0.22
CA HIS A 100 44.87 -31.08 -0.06
C HIS A 100 44.73 -32.48 0.54
N GLY A 101 45.05 -33.47 -0.30
CA GLY A 101 45.31 -34.84 0.15
C GLY A 101 46.74 -34.93 0.68
N ILE A 102 46.88 -35.83 1.65
CA ILE A 102 48.06 -36.49 2.25
C ILE A 102 49.47 -35.99 1.89
#